data_AF-A0A376LIX2-F1
#
_entry.id   AF-A0A376LIX2-F1
#
_cell.length_a   1.000
_cell.length_b   1.000
_cell.length_c   1.000
_cell.angle_alpha   90.00
_cell.angle_beta   90.00
_cell.angle_gamma   90.00
#
_symmetry.space_group_name_H-M   'P 1'
#
loop_
_entity.id
_entity.type
_entity.pdbx_description
1 polymer ?
#
loop_
_entity_poly.entity_id
_entity_poly.type
_entity_poly.pdbx_seq_one_letter_code
_entity_poly.pdbx_strand_id
1 'polypeptide(L)'
;MLRPGVGRWDISAGQVLKDSIQDEPNLFQASYYYGLNNYLTGYTGIQLTDNNYTAGLLGLGMNTPVGAFSVDVTHSNVSIPDDKTYQGQSYRISWNKLFENTSTSLNIAAYRYSTQPLSGPQ
;
A
#
# COMPACT_ATOMS: atom_id res chain seq x y z
N MET A 1 -12.66 -5.70 -6.07
CA MET A 1 -12.33 -6.96 -6.78
C MET A 1 -12.44 -6.73 -8.26
N LEU A 2 -11.47 -7.20 -9.04
CA LEU A 2 -11.53 -7.14 -10.49
C LEU A 2 -12.01 -8.47 -11.06
N ARG A 3 -12.69 -8.42 -12.21
CA ARG A 3 -13.06 -9.61 -12.98
C ARG A 3 -11.80 -10.27 -13.57
N PRO A 4 -11.80 -11.59 -13.83
CA PRO A 4 -10.69 -12.27 -14.48
C PRO A 4 -10.24 -11.54 -15.76
N GLY A 5 -8.92 -11.35 -15.90
CA GLY A 5 -8.32 -10.70 -17.08
C GLY A 5 -8.46 -9.18 -17.12
N VAL A 6 -9.16 -8.56 -16.17
CA VAL A 6 -9.27 -7.10 -16.09
C VAL A 6 -8.11 -6.53 -15.29
N GLY A 7 -7.39 -5.60 -15.91
CA GLY A 7 -6.39 -4.75 -15.26
C GLY A 7 -6.95 -3.37 -14.96
N ARG A 8 -6.58 -2.79 -13.82
CA ARG A 8 -6.80 -1.38 -13.48
C ARG A 8 -5.49 -0.79 -13.00
N TRP A 9 -5.18 0.42 -13.45
CA TRP A 9 -4.01 1.17 -13.03
C TRP A 9 -4.42 2.56 -12.58
N ASP A 10 -3.69 3.10 -11.62
CA ASP A 10 -3.85 4.47 -11.14
C ASP A 10 -2.43 5.06 -10.98
N ILE A 11 -2.17 6.21 -11.61
CA ILE A 11 -0.87 6.91 -11.59
C ILE A 11 -1.12 8.35 -11.13
N SER A 12 -0.26 8.86 -10.27
CA SER A 12 -0.33 10.26 -9.82
C SER A 12 1.07 10.83 -9.64
N ALA A 13 1.23 12.10 -10.00
CA ALA A 13 2.45 12.87 -9.78
C ALA A 13 2.07 14.27 -9.31
N GLY A 14 2.81 14.82 -8.36
CA GLY A 14 2.51 16.13 -7.78
C GLY A 14 3.46 16.46 -6.63
N GLN A 15 3.02 17.31 -5.71
CA GLN A 15 3.77 17.66 -4.50
C GLN A 15 2.97 17.29 -3.26
N VAL A 16 3.67 16.88 -2.21
CA VAL A 16 3.05 16.61 -0.91
C VAL A 16 2.76 17.94 -0.23
N LEU A 17 1.49 18.35 -0.27
CA LEU A 17 1.01 19.52 0.47
C LEU A 17 0.70 19.11 1.90
N LYS A 18 1.53 19.53 2.85
CA LYS A 18 1.27 19.33 4.28
C LYS A 18 1.81 20.51 5.06
N ASP A 19 0.91 21.23 5.76
CA ASP A 19 1.23 22.43 6.55
C ASP A 19 2.35 22.23 7.60
N SER A 20 2.68 20.98 7.92
CA SER A 20 3.70 20.59 8.90
C SER A 20 5.04 20.17 8.28
N ILE A 21 5.22 20.18 6.96
CA ILE A 21 6.48 19.79 6.30
C ILE A 21 7.04 21.04 5.61
N GLN A 22 8.28 21.40 5.97
CA GLN A 22 8.95 22.60 5.45
C GLN A 22 9.40 22.43 3.99
N ASP A 23 9.76 21.21 3.62
CA ASP A 23 10.06 20.81 2.25
C ASP A 23 8.84 20.08 1.69
N GLU A 24 8.22 20.59 0.63
CA GLU A 24 7.09 19.94 -0.05
C GLU A 24 7.62 18.97 -1.11
N PRO A 25 7.94 17.69 -0.78
CA PRO A 25 8.61 16.82 -1.73
C PRO A 25 7.70 16.54 -2.92
N ASN A 26 8.32 16.49 -4.10
CA ASN A 26 7.65 15.93 -5.27
C ASN A 26 7.33 14.45 -4.99
N LEU A 27 6.13 14.03 -5.34
CA LEU A 27 5.59 12.69 -5.18
C LEU A 27 5.28 12.10 -6.54
N PHE A 28 5.71 10.86 -6.74
CA PHE A 28 5.24 9.99 -7.81
C PHE A 28 4.70 8.70 -7.19
N GLN A 29 3.50 8.31 -7.58
CA GLN A 29 2.89 7.04 -7.17
C GLN A 29 2.24 6.35 -8.37
N ALA A 30 2.37 5.03 -8.41
CA ALA A 30 1.70 4.21 -9.40
C ALA A 30 1.21 2.93 -8.73
N SER A 31 0.01 2.49 -9.10
CA SER A 31 -0.57 1.24 -8.63
C SER A 31 -1.19 0.48 -9.78
N TYR A 32 -1.16 -0.84 -9.68
CA TYR A 32 -1.73 -1.76 -10.65
C TYR A 32 -2.44 -2.91 -9.95
N TYR A 33 -3.66 -3.20 -10.41
CA TYR A 33 -4.52 -4.26 -9.94
C TYR A 33 -4.84 -5.17 -11.12
N TYR A 34 -4.84 -6.48 -10.89
CA TYR A 34 -5.15 -7.46 -11.91
C TYR A 34 -6.03 -8.59 -11.37
N GLY A 35 -7.17 -8.82 -12.03
CA GLY A 35 -8.07 -9.93 -11.71
C GLY A 35 -7.49 -11.25 -12.21
N LEU A 36 -6.96 -12.06 -11.30
CA LEU A 36 -6.40 -13.38 -11.63
C LEU A 36 -7.51 -14.38 -11.92
N ASN A 37 -8.60 -14.34 -11.15
CA ASN A 37 -9.80 -15.13 -11.35
C ASN A 37 -11.03 -14.43 -10.71
N ASN A 38 -12.16 -15.14 -10.60
CA ASN A 38 -13.42 -14.57 -10.08
C ASN A 38 -13.37 -14.21 -8.58
N TYR A 39 -12.38 -14.73 -7.87
CA TYR A 39 -12.26 -14.62 -6.43
C TYR A 39 -10.96 -13.92 -6.00
N LEU A 40 -9.94 -13.86 -6.86
CA LEU A 40 -8.59 -13.41 -6.52
C LEU A 40 -8.18 -12.24 -7.40
N THR A 41 -7.78 -11.14 -6.77
CA THR A 41 -7.16 -9.97 -7.42
C THR A 41 -5.77 -9.77 -6.82
N GLY A 42 -4.74 -9.73 -7.66
CA GLY A 42 -3.40 -9.31 -7.24
C GLY A 42 -3.24 -7.81 -7.45
N TYR A 43 -2.43 -7.16 -6.61
CA TYR A 43 -2.11 -5.76 -6.80
C TYR A 43 -0.72 -5.41 -6.31
N THR A 44 -0.17 -4.36 -6.89
CA THR A 44 1.15 -3.83 -6.58
C THR A 44 1.14 -2.32 -6.70
N GLY A 45 2.08 -1.66 -6.03
CA GLY A 45 2.27 -0.24 -6.18
C GLY A 45 3.71 0.17 -5.88
N ILE A 46 4.05 1.34 -6.37
CA ILE A 46 5.31 2.01 -6.09
C ILE A 46 5.04 3.45 -5.69
N GLN A 47 5.89 3.98 -4.81
CA GLN A 47 5.88 5.37 -4.41
C GLN A 47 7.31 5.86 -4.37
N LEU A 48 7.56 7.03 -4.96
CA LEU A 48 8.85 7.68 -5.04
C LEU A 48 8.69 9.14 -4.68
N THR A 49 9.70 9.69 -4.04
CA THR A 49 9.76 11.10 -3.65
C THR A 49 11.18 11.62 -3.83
N ASP A 50 11.32 12.92 -4.08
CA ASP A 50 12.61 13.58 -4.28
C ASP A 50 13.46 13.70 -3.01
N ASN A 51 12.85 13.57 -1.83
CA ASN A 51 13.55 13.46 -0.55
C ASN A 51 14.08 12.03 -0.25
N ASN A 52 14.40 11.27 -1.30
CA ASN A 52 14.96 9.92 -1.23
C ASN A 52 14.08 8.88 -0.49
N TYR A 53 12.76 9.09 -0.40
CA TYR A 53 11.85 8.05 0.03
C TYR A 53 11.34 7.22 -1.15
N THR A 54 11.44 5.91 -1.02
CA THR A 54 10.97 4.92 -2.00
C THR A 54 10.19 3.84 -1.27
N ALA A 55 9.07 3.40 -1.84
CA ALA A 55 8.29 2.29 -1.31
C ALA A 55 7.73 1.41 -2.43
N GLY A 56 7.65 0.12 -2.14
CA GLY A 56 7.02 -0.89 -2.97
C GLY A 56 5.97 -1.65 -2.18
N LEU A 57 4.83 -1.90 -2.81
CA LEU A 57 3.71 -2.63 -2.24
C LEU A 57 3.42 -3.87 -3.09
N LEU A 58 3.12 -4.98 -2.41
CA LEU A 58 2.58 -6.19 -3.00
C LEU A 58 1.42 -6.70 -2.17
N GLY A 59 0.30 -7.03 -2.82
CA GLY A 59 -0.91 -7.43 -2.13
C GLY A 59 -1.79 -8.38 -2.93
N LEU A 60 -2.63 -9.08 -2.19
CA LEU A 60 -3.66 -9.98 -2.70
C LEU A 60 -4.98 -9.64 -2.04
N GLY A 61 -6.06 -9.65 -2.82
CA GLY A 61 -7.42 -9.60 -2.33
C GLY A 61 -8.16 -10.87 -2.74
N MET A 62 -8.91 -11.46 -1.81
CA MET A 62 -9.77 -12.63 -2.04
C MET A 62 -11.23 -12.35 -1.67
N ASN A 63 -12.19 -12.64 -2.55
CA ASN A 63 -13.62 -12.51 -2.28
C ASN A 63 -14.21 -13.89 -1.99
N THR A 64 -14.84 -14.02 -0.83
CA THR A 64 -15.42 -15.27 -0.36
C THR A 64 -16.90 -15.07 -0.01
N PRO A 65 -17.71 -16.13 0.12
CA PRO A 65 -19.10 -16.01 0.56
C PRO A 65 -19.26 -15.34 1.94
N VAL A 66 -18.23 -15.42 2.79
CA VAL A 66 -18.23 -14.82 4.13
C VAL A 66 -17.67 -13.39 4.16
N GLY A 67 -17.25 -12.83 3.02
CA GLY A 67 -16.71 -11.48 2.88
C GLY A 67 -15.45 -11.42 2.03
N ALA A 68 -14.98 -10.22 1.75
CA ALA A 68 -13.72 -10.01 1.05
C ALA A 68 -12.58 -9.81 2.07
N PHE A 69 -11.46 -10.46 1.80
CA PHE A 69 -10.23 -10.38 2.57
C PHE A 69 -9.14 -9.75 1.71
N SER A 70 -8.19 -9.06 2.31
CA SER A 70 -6.95 -8.67 1.64
C SER A 70 -5.78 -8.75 2.59
N VAL A 71 -4.62 -9.05 2.02
CA VAL A 71 -3.33 -9.02 2.70
C VAL A 71 -2.33 -8.31 1.80
N ASP A 72 -1.54 -7.41 2.37
CA ASP A 72 -0.49 -6.72 1.66
C ASP A 72 0.72 -6.45 2.55
N VAL A 73 1.85 -6.34 1.87
CA VAL A 73 3.13 -5.95 2.44
C VAL A 73 3.63 -4.72 1.68
N THR A 74 4.09 -3.73 2.44
CA THR A 74 4.78 -2.56 1.90
C THR A 74 6.18 -2.54 2.49
N HIS A 75 7.18 -2.44 1.63
CA HIS A 75 8.55 -2.19 2.03
C HIS A 75 8.93 -0.77 1.59
N SER A 76 9.55 -0.02 2.49
CA SER A 76 9.98 1.35 2.22
C SER A 76 11.43 1.57 2.64
N ASN A 77 12.12 2.44 1.91
CA ASN A 77 13.46 2.92 2.23
C ASN A 77 13.45 4.45 2.18
N VAL A 78 14.06 5.09 3.16
CA VAL A 78 14.27 6.54 3.16
C VAL A 78 15.69 6.86 3.55
N SER A 79 16.36 7.68 2.75
CA SER A 79 17.69 8.18 3.07
C SER A 79 17.59 9.63 3.55
N ILE A 80 17.83 9.83 4.83
CA ILE A 80 17.81 11.18 5.43
C ILE A 80 19.21 11.78 5.27
N PRO A 81 19.35 12.95 4.61
CA PRO A 81 20.63 13.66 4.55
C PRO A 81 21.21 13.85 5.96
N ASP A 82 22.51 13.63 6.11
CA ASP A 82 23.25 13.76 7.38
C ASP A 82 22.84 12.83 8.53
N ASP A 83 22.03 11.79 8.28
CA ASP A 83 21.70 10.75 9.26
C ASP A 83 21.95 9.34 8.69
N LYS A 84 20.88 8.55 8.50
CA LYS A 84 20.96 7.15 8.11
C LYS A 84 19.87 6.83 7.11
N THR A 85 20.06 5.70 6.43
CA THR A 85 18.98 5.08 5.66
C THR A 85 18.11 4.26 6.60
N TYR A 86 16.80 4.49 6.57
CA TYR A 86 15.83 3.73 7.35
C TYR A 86 15.05 2.80 6.44
N GLN A 87 14.81 1.58 6.91
CA GLN A 87 13.93 0.62 6.26
C GLN A 87 12.64 0.47 7.06
N GLY A 88 11.52 0.52 6.34
CA GLY A 88 10.20 0.24 6.85
C GLY A 88 9.63 -1.03 6.24
N GLN A 89 8.89 -1.79 7.04
CA GLN A 89 8.02 -2.86 6.57
C GLN A 89 6.66 -2.72 7.25
N SER A 90 5.60 -2.71 6.46
CA SER A 90 4.23 -2.74 6.95
C SER A 90 3.51 -3.97 6.43
N TYR A 91 2.76 -4.61 7.31
CA TYR A 91 1.87 -5.71 6.97
C TYR A 91 0.45 -5.28 7.29
N ARG A 92 -0.45 -5.47 6.33
CA ARG A 92 -1.87 -5.15 6.49
C ARG A 92 -2.70 -6.38 6.19
N ILE A 93 -3.72 -6.58 7.02
CA ILE A 93 -4.79 -7.53 6.76
C ILE A 93 -6.11 -6.77 6.88
N SER A 94 -6.99 -6.90 5.90
CA SER A 94 -8.36 -6.37 6.00
C SER A 94 -9.43 -7.37 5.63
N TRP A 95 -10.60 -7.19 6.21
CA TRP A 95 -11.81 -7.92 5.91
C TRP A 95 -12.98 -6.94 5.77
N ASN A 96 -13.81 -7.12 4.75
CA ASN A 96 -14.99 -6.32 4.53
C ASN A 96 -16.19 -7.18 4.12
N LYS A 97 -17.37 -6.84 4.65
CA LYS A 97 -18.64 -7.48 4.30
C LYS A 97 -19.79 -6.48 4.28
N LEU A 98 -20.62 -6.60 3.26
CA LEU A 98 -21.94 -5.98 3.20
C LEU A 98 -22.98 -7.03 3.57
N PHE A 99 -23.78 -6.75 4.59
CA PHE A 99 -24.95 -7.53 4.96
C PHE A 99 -26.17 -6.92 4.27
N GLU A 100 -26.55 -7.48 3.13
CA GLU A 100 -27.61 -6.92 2.27
C GLU A 100 -28.96 -6.81 3.00
N ASN A 101 -29.34 -7.85 3.76
CA ASN A 101 -30.60 -7.89 4.51
C ASN A 101 -30.78 -6.72 5.49
N THR A 102 -29.69 -6.22 6.07
CA THR A 102 -29.71 -5.14 7.06
C THR A 102 -29.05 -3.86 6.54
N SER A 103 -28.63 -3.85 5.26
CA SER A 103 -27.84 -2.78 4.65
C SER A 103 -26.63 -2.33 5.49
N THR A 104 -26.02 -3.26 6.24
CA THR A 104 -24.90 -2.96 7.14
C THR A 104 -23.57 -3.25 6.46
N SER A 105 -22.65 -2.28 6.45
CA SER A 105 -21.27 -2.49 5.97
C SER A 105 -20.32 -2.58 7.17
N LEU A 106 -19.58 -3.69 7.27
CA LEU A 106 -18.55 -3.89 8.27
C LEU A 106 -17.19 -3.98 7.59
N ASN A 107 -16.24 -3.17 8.07
CA ASN A 107 -14.88 -3.10 7.56
C ASN A 107 -13.92 -3.19 8.74
N ILE A 108 -13.03 -4.18 8.72
CA ILE A 108 -12.04 -4.45 9.77
C ILE A 108 -10.68 -4.45 9.10
N ALA A 109 -9.71 -3.78 9.69
CA ALA A 109 -8.33 -3.79 9.23
C ALA A 109 -7.37 -3.81 10.42
N ALA A 110 -6.33 -4.64 10.30
CA ALA A 110 -5.24 -4.73 11.24
C ALA A 110 -3.94 -4.39 10.52
N TYR A 111 -3.10 -3.58 11.17
CA TYR A 111 -1.85 -3.09 10.62
C TYR A 111 -0.73 -3.35 11.62
N ARG A 112 0.40 -3.83 11.12
CA ARG A 112 1.64 -3.92 11.88
C ARG A 112 2.75 -3.22 11.11
N TYR A 113 3.40 -2.27 11.78
CA TYR A 113 4.49 -1.50 11.22
C TYR A 113 5.81 -1.80 11.96
N SER A 114 6.89 -1.92 11.22
CA SER A 114 8.25 -2.05 11.76
C SER A 114 9.18 -1.13 11.00
N THR A 115 9.99 -0.36 11.72
CA THR A 115 11.05 0.48 11.13
C THR A 115 12.35 0.21 11.84
N GLN A 116 13.41 0.08 11.08
CA GLN A 116 14.74 -0.18 11.60
C GLN A 116 15.77 0.63 10.79
N PRO A 117 16.79 1.21 11.43
CA PRO A 117 17.89 1.84 10.72
C PRO A 117 18.71 0.76 10.00
N LEU A 118 19.14 1.06 8.77
CA LEU A 118 20.12 0.23 8.08
C LEU A 118 21.49 0.48 8.73
N SER A 119 22.04 -0.52 9.42
CA SER A 119 23.43 -0.46 9.88
C SER A 119 24.37 -0.77 8.72
N GLY A 120 25.10 0.22 8.23
CA GLY A 120 26.31 0.00 7.42
C GLY A 120 27.44 -0.61 8.25
N PRO A 121 28.46 -1.26 7.63
CA PRO A 121 29.61 -1.77 8.37
C PRO A 121 30.35 -0.62 9.05
N GLN A 122 30.76 -0.86 10.30
CA GLN A 122 31.56 0.03 11.15
C GLN A 122 32.94 0.30 10.55
#